data_AF-A0A8T8SU40-F1
#
_entry.id   AF-A0A8T8SU40-F1
#
_cell.length_a   1.000
_cell.length_b   1.000
_cell.length_c   1.000
_cell.angle_alpha   90.00
_cell.angle_beta   90.00
_cell.angle_gamma   90.00
#
_symmetry.space_group_name_H-M   'P 1'
#
loop_
_entity.id
_entity.type
_entity.pdbx_description
1 polymer ?
#
loop_
_entity_poly.entity_id
_entity_poly.type
_entity_poly.pdbx_seq_one_letter_code
_entity_poly.pdbx_strand_id
1 'polypeptide(L)'
;MSHGYFACPAAQEVWCACSPILILLGIAPPLAFSPATLLPASGVPAAFRPRFALWRSCVLRVLYVCRHDAGIRGREAGAPPVFAFTASTDPLSSAASILAELLTAAWLRVLRLPDTTRPAAVAAFGKRWASGGSFVQLTDTRIDFTAVSDELMFPPSIH
;
A
#
# COMPACT_ATOMS: atom_id res chain seq x y z
N MET A 1 -23.70 7.46 7.30
CA MET A 1 -22.40 7.37 8.01
C MET A 1 -21.28 7.63 7.01
N SER A 2 -20.68 8.83 7.01
CA SER A 2 -19.47 9.09 6.24
C SER A 2 -18.27 8.50 6.98
N HIS A 3 -17.66 7.47 6.42
CA HIS A 3 -16.51 6.83 7.05
C HIS A 3 -15.31 7.77 6.90
N GLY A 4 -14.90 8.45 7.98
CA GLY A 4 -13.92 9.54 7.94
C GLY A 4 -12.57 9.18 7.31
N TYR A 5 -12.22 7.89 7.29
CA TYR A 5 -11.03 7.36 6.60
C TYR A 5 -11.09 7.41 5.06
N PHE A 6 -12.25 7.70 4.47
CA PHE A 6 -12.47 7.68 3.02
C PHE A 6 -13.10 8.97 2.50
N ALA A 7 -13.91 9.64 3.31
CA ALA A 7 -14.67 10.82 2.88
C ALA A 7 -14.04 12.16 3.28
N CYS A 8 -13.07 12.17 4.20
CA CYS A 8 -12.37 13.40 4.61
C CYS A 8 -11.32 13.79 3.54
N PRO A 9 -11.20 15.08 3.16
CA PRO A 9 -10.21 15.54 2.18
C PRO A 9 -8.77 15.10 2.52
N ALA A 10 -8.36 15.27 3.77
CA ALA A 10 -7.05 14.86 4.27
C ALA A 10 -6.78 13.35 4.09
N ALA A 11 -7.83 12.53 4.22
CA ALA A 11 -7.69 11.11 4.00
C ALA A 11 -7.56 10.79 2.50
N GLN A 12 -8.30 11.50 1.64
CA GLN A 12 -8.18 11.37 0.18
C GLN A 12 -6.79 11.72 -0.32
N GLU A 13 -6.15 12.75 0.25
CA GLU A 13 -4.76 13.11 -0.07
C GLU A 13 -3.81 11.93 0.19
N VAL A 14 -3.95 11.25 1.33
CA VAL A 14 -3.12 10.07 1.66
C VAL A 14 -3.39 8.91 0.70
N TRP A 15 -4.67 8.66 0.33
CA TRP A 15 -5.01 7.64 -0.66
C TRP A 15 -4.36 7.93 -2.03
N CYS A 16 -4.44 9.18 -2.49
CA CYS A 16 -3.82 9.63 -3.73
C CYS A 16 -2.29 9.50 -3.68
N ALA A 17 -1.67 9.98 -2.58
CA ALA A 17 -0.23 9.89 -2.39
C ALA A 17 0.30 8.45 -2.38
N CYS A 18 -0.51 7.48 -1.91
CA CYS A 18 -0.12 6.07 -1.92
C CYS A 18 -0.42 5.34 -3.24
N SER A 19 -0.99 6.00 -4.24
CA SER A 19 -1.37 5.37 -5.50
C SER A 19 -0.21 4.88 -6.38
N PRO A 20 1.02 5.44 -6.34
CA PRO A 20 2.17 4.88 -7.07
C PRO A 20 2.46 3.42 -6.71
N ILE A 21 2.19 3.01 -5.45
CA ILE A 21 2.33 1.61 -5.02
C ILE A 21 1.39 0.68 -5.81
N LEU A 22 0.17 1.12 -6.14
CA LEU A 22 -0.77 0.30 -6.92
C LEU A 22 -0.21 0.00 -8.31
N ILE A 23 0.39 1.01 -8.96
CA ILE A 23 1.02 0.86 -10.27
C ILE A 23 2.12 -0.19 -10.21
N LEU A 24 3.01 -0.11 -9.21
CA LEU A 24 4.06 -1.11 -8.99
C LEU A 24 3.51 -2.51 -8.65
N LEU A 25 2.33 -2.61 -8.05
CA LEU A 25 1.64 -3.88 -7.83
C LEU A 25 0.94 -4.44 -9.09
N GLY A 26 0.99 -3.72 -10.20
CA GLY A 26 0.33 -4.08 -11.47
C GLY A 26 -1.15 -3.71 -11.53
N ILE A 27 -1.60 -2.79 -10.66
CA ILE A 27 -2.99 -2.38 -10.55
C ILE A 27 -3.12 -0.93 -11.02
N ALA A 28 -3.97 -0.70 -12.00
CA ALA A 28 -4.35 0.66 -12.38
C ALA A 28 -5.04 1.36 -11.18
N PRO A 29 -4.61 2.58 -10.80
CA PRO A 29 -5.25 3.31 -9.71
C PRO A 29 -6.75 3.55 -9.98
N PRO A 30 -7.61 3.50 -8.96
CA PRO A 30 -9.01 3.89 -9.12
C PRO A 30 -9.14 5.34 -9.59
N LEU A 31 -10.11 5.59 -10.49
CA LEU A 31 -10.45 6.96 -10.92
C LEU A 31 -10.95 7.84 -9.76
N ALA A 32 -11.51 7.22 -8.72
CA ALA A 32 -11.94 7.88 -7.51
C ALA A 32 -11.61 7.04 -6.26
N PHE A 33 -10.97 7.65 -5.28
CA PHE A 33 -10.70 7.05 -3.97
C PHE A 33 -11.89 7.25 -3.04
N SER A 34 -12.87 6.34 -3.15
CA SER A 34 -14.12 6.39 -2.41
C SER A 34 -14.37 5.07 -1.66
N PRO A 35 -15.25 5.04 -0.64
CA PRO A 35 -15.64 3.78 -0.02
C PRO A 35 -16.19 2.76 -1.03
N ALA A 36 -16.97 3.23 -2.00
CA ALA A 36 -17.63 2.40 -3.01
C ALA A 36 -16.65 1.74 -3.98
N THR A 37 -15.46 2.31 -4.17
CA THR A 37 -14.39 1.73 -5.01
C THR A 37 -13.40 0.92 -4.18
N LEU A 38 -12.97 1.47 -3.05
CA LEU A 38 -11.90 0.92 -2.22
C LEU A 38 -12.33 -0.29 -1.38
N LEU A 39 -13.57 -0.35 -0.88
CA LEU A 39 -14.03 -1.48 -0.07
C LEU A 39 -14.29 -2.76 -0.89
N PRO A 40 -15.03 -2.71 -2.03
CA PRO A 40 -15.25 -3.91 -2.83
C PRO A 40 -14.10 -4.25 -3.79
N ALA A 41 -13.05 -3.40 -3.87
CA ALA A 41 -12.02 -3.50 -4.91
C ALA A 41 -12.63 -3.47 -6.32
N SER A 42 -13.59 -2.57 -6.53
CA SER A 42 -14.28 -2.44 -7.81
C SER A 42 -13.28 -2.08 -8.91
N GLY A 43 -13.36 -2.77 -10.05
CA GLY A 43 -12.41 -2.59 -11.16
C GLY A 43 -11.06 -3.33 -11.01
N VAL A 44 -10.80 -4.00 -9.88
CA VAL A 44 -9.56 -4.77 -9.68
C VAL A 44 -9.74 -6.22 -10.18
N PRO A 45 -8.94 -6.70 -11.14
CA PRO A 45 -8.99 -8.09 -11.59
C PRO A 45 -8.77 -9.07 -10.45
N ALA A 46 -9.44 -10.23 -10.49
CA ALA A 46 -9.43 -11.20 -9.39
C ALA A 46 -8.01 -11.63 -8.98
N ALA A 47 -7.10 -11.77 -9.93
CA ALA A 47 -5.69 -12.12 -9.70
C ALA A 47 -4.94 -11.10 -8.82
N PHE A 48 -5.31 -9.81 -8.89
CA PHE A 48 -4.65 -8.72 -8.16
C PHE A 48 -5.37 -8.30 -6.88
N ARG A 49 -6.57 -8.83 -6.59
CA ARG A 49 -7.32 -8.50 -5.38
C ARG A 49 -6.52 -8.70 -4.08
N PRO A 50 -5.69 -9.75 -3.91
CA PRO A 50 -4.85 -9.87 -2.71
C PRO A 50 -3.85 -8.71 -2.57
N ARG A 51 -3.29 -8.23 -3.67
CA ARG A 51 -2.35 -7.08 -3.68
C ARG A 51 -3.05 -5.79 -3.31
N PHE A 52 -4.20 -5.55 -3.93
CA PHE A 52 -5.04 -4.40 -3.61
C PHE A 52 -5.47 -4.39 -2.14
N ALA A 53 -5.90 -5.54 -1.61
CA ALA A 53 -6.31 -5.67 -0.22
C ALA A 53 -5.15 -5.40 0.75
N LEU A 54 -3.93 -5.85 0.41
CA LEU A 54 -2.74 -5.59 1.21
C LEU A 54 -2.34 -4.11 1.17
N TRP A 55 -2.28 -3.50 -0.03
CA TRP A 55 -2.07 -2.06 -0.20
C TRP A 55 -3.07 -1.25 0.62
N ARG A 56 -4.37 -1.54 0.47
CA ARG A 56 -5.44 -0.85 1.20
C ARG A 56 -5.25 -0.94 2.72
N SER A 57 -4.85 -2.11 3.22
CA SER A 57 -4.57 -2.30 4.64
C SER A 57 -3.39 -1.45 5.12
N CYS A 58 -2.33 -1.33 4.30
CA CYS A 58 -1.18 -0.48 4.60
C CYS A 58 -1.58 1.01 4.65
N VAL A 59 -2.35 1.49 3.67
CA VAL A 59 -2.81 2.89 3.65
C VAL A 59 -3.75 3.20 4.82
N LEU A 60 -4.66 2.28 5.17
CA LEU A 60 -5.50 2.42 6.37
C LEU A 60 -4.66 2.50 7.65
N ARG A 61 -3.58 1.72 7.74
CA ARG A 61 -2.65 1.78 8.88
C ARG A 61 -1.95 3.14 8.95
N VAL A 62 -1.47 3.68 7.82
CA VAL A 62 -0.87 5.02 7.76
C VAL A 62 -1.87 6.09 8.19
N LEU A 63 -3.10 6.06 7.65
CA LEU A 63 -4.18 6.97 8.04
C LEU A 63 -4.49 6.91 9.53
N TYR A 64 -4.54 5.70 10.09
CA TYR A 64 -4.76 5.51 11.52
C TYR A 64 -3.66 6.19 12.35
N VAL A 65 -2.37 5.97 12.00
CA VAL A 65 -1.24 6.57 12.71
C VAL A 65 -1.29 8.09 12.62
N CYS A 66 -1.43 8.64 11.41
CA CYS A 66 -1.47 10.10 11.21
C CYS A 66 -2.62 10.75 11.99
N ARG A 67 -3.80 10.12 11.99
CA ARG A 67 -4.96 10.60 12.75
C ARG A 67 -4.74 10.51 14.25
N HIS A 68 -4.12 9.44 14.72
CA HIS A 68 -3.81 9.24 16.13
C HIS A 68 -2.84 10.32 16.62
N ASP A 69 -1.77 10.57 15.88
CA ASP A 69 -0.76 11.58 16.20
C ASP A 69 -1.34 12.99 16.21
N ALA A 70 -2.15 13.34 15.20
CA ALA A 70 -2.87 14.62 15.17
C ALA A 70 -3.79 14.79 16.38
N GLY A 71 -4.46 13.71 16.80
CA GLY A 71 -5.30 13.70 17.99
C GLY A 71 -4.52 13.89 19.29
N ILE A 72 -3.35 13.26 19.43
CA ILE A 72 -2.45 13.45 20.58
C ILE A 72 -1.98 14.91 20.63
N ARG A 73 -1.41 15.42 19.53
CA ARG A 73 -0.87 16.79 19.46
C ARG A 73 -1.94 17.84 19.75
N GLY A 74 -3.13 17.68 19.20
CA GLY A 74 -4.25 18.59 19.48
C GLY A 74 -4.60 18.63 20.97
N ARG A 75 -4.69 17.46 21.62
CA ARG A 75 -4.97 17.38 23.06
C ARG A 75 -3.86 18.03 23.90
N GLU A 76 -2.61 17.76 23.59
CA GLU A 76 -1.46 18.34 24.32
C GLU A 76 -1.38 19.86 24.18
N ALA A 77 -1.75 20.38 23.00
CA ALA A 77 -1.78 21.82 22.73
C ALA A 77 -3.07 22.53 23.19
N GLY A 78 -4.07 21.79 23.70
CA GLY A 78 -5.39 22.34 24.01
C GLY A 78 -6.15 22.87 22.78
N ALA A 79 -5.86 22.34 21.60
CA ALA A 79 -6.38 22.82 20.31
C ALA A 79 -7.07 21.70 19.50
N PRO A 80 -7.94 22.03 18.53
CA PRO A 80 -8.51 21.04 17.64
C PRO A 80 -7.41 20.28 16.85
N PRO A 81 -7.59 18.97 16.59
CA PRO A 81 -6.66 18.21 15.75
C PRO A 81 -6.56 18.78 14.35
N VAL A 82 -5.33 18.98 13.86
CA VAL A 82 -5.07 19.40 12.47
C VAL A 82 -4.81 18.17 11.62
N PHE A 83 -5.65 17.97 10.60
CA PHE A 83 -5.55 16.83 9.68
C PHE A 83 -4.89 17.25 8.37
N ALA A 84 -3.66 17.76 8.42
CA ALA A 84 -2.83 18.07 7.25
C ALA A 84 -1.72 17.00 7.12
N PHE A 85 -2.13 15.75 6.89
CA PHE A 85 -1.24 14.58 7.05
C PHE A 85 -0.03 14.64 6.14
N THR A 86 -0.25 14.83 4.84
CA THR A 86 0.78 14.89 3.78
C THR A 86 1.79 16.02 3.97
N ALA A 87 1.43 17.10 4.66
CA ALA A 87 2.36 18.18 4.98
C ALA A 87 3.33 17.83 6.12
N SER A 88 3.02 16.79 6.90
CA SER A 88 3.74 16.45 8.13
C SER A 88 4.30 15.02 8.16
N THR A 89 3.84 14.17 7.24
CA THR A 89 4.27 12.78 7.10
C THR A 89 4.52 12.45 5.63
N ASP A 90 5.38 11.46 5.39
CA ASP A 90 5.53 10.83 4.07
C ASP A 90 4.68 9.55 4.05
N PRO A 91 3.41 9.63 3.60
CA PRO A 91 2.51 8.48 3.59
C PRO A 91 2.95 7.42 2.58
N LEU A 92 3.60 7.82 1.47
CA LEU A 92 4.03 6.93 0.41
C LEU A 92 5.14 6.00 0.94
N SER A 93 6.21 6.58 1.48
CA SER A 93 7.32 5.80 2.06
C SER A 93 6.86 4.97 3.24
N SER A 94 5.96 5.50 4.08
CA SER A 94 5.39 4.76 5.21
C SER A 94 4.59 3.54 4.76
N ALA A 95 3.70 3.70 3.77
CA ALA A 95 2.90 2.60 3.24
C ALA A 95 3.76 1.56 2.52
N ALA A 96 4.76 2.01 1.74
CA ALA A 96 5.70 1.13 1.05
C ALA A 96 6.54 0.31 2.04
N SER A 97 7.00 0.93 3.13
CA SER A 97 7.76 0.26 4.19
C SER A 97 6.93 -0.83 4.88
N ILE A 98 5.70 -0.51 5.29
CA ILE A 98 4.78 -1.50 5.90
C ILE A 98 4.52 -2.66 4.93
N LEU A 99 4.30 -2.34 3.65
CA LEU A 99 4.06 -3.36 2.63
C LEU A 99 5.28 -4.29 2.46
N ALA A 100 6.49 -3.72 2.39
CA ALA A 100 7.75 -4.46 2.28
C ALA A 100 7.99 -5.34 3.52
N GLU A 101 7.74 -4.84 4.73
CA GLU A 101 7.84 -5.60 5.98
C GLU A 101 6.89 -6.80 5.99
N LEU A 102 5.61 -6.60 5.62
CA LEU A 102 4.60 -7.66 5.59
C LEU A 102 4.95 -8.75 4.57
N LEU A 103 5.45 -8.36 3.40
CA LEU A 103 5.87 -9.28 2.35
C LEU A 103 7.16 -10.02 2.72
N THR A 104 8.12 -9.34 3.34
CA THR A 104 9.34 -9.95 3.87
C THR A 104 9.00 -10.98 4.93
N ALA A 105 8.14 -10.63 5.90
CA ALA A 105 7.69 -11.57 6.92
C ALA A 105 6.96 -12.77 6.33
N ALA A 106 6.15 -12.57 5.29
CA ALA A 106 5.48 -13.65 4.57
C ALA A 106 6.47 -14.55 3.81
N TRP A 107 7.47 -13.97 3.15
CA TRP A 107 8.52 -14.70 2.44
C TRP A 107 9.36 -15.54 3.41
N LEU A 108 9.77 -14.98 4.55
CA LEU A 108 10.51 -15.72 5.58
C LEU A 108 9.71 -16.93 6.11
N ARG A 109 8.38 -16.82 6.20
CA ARG A 109 7.53 -17.99 6.55
C ARG A 109 7.54 -19.05 5.46
N VAL A 110 7.55 -18.67 4.18
CA VAL A 110 7.68 -19.60 3.06
C VAL A 110 9.02 -20.33 3.11
N LEU A 111 10.12 -19.62 3.36
CA LEU A 111 11.46 -20.22 3.44
C LEU A 111 11.61 -21.22 4.59
N ARG A 112 10.86 -21.05 5.68
CA ARG A 112 10.84 -21.98 6.83
C ARG A 112 10.05 -23.26 6.58
N LEU A 113 9.35 -23.40 5.46
CA LEU A 113 8.62 -24.62 5.12
C LEU A 113 9.58 -25.78 4.80
N PRO A 114 9.16 -27.04 5.01
CA PRO A 114 9.92 -28.22 4.60
C PRO A 114 10.23 -28.24 3.10
N ASP A 115 11.35 -28.83 2.69
CA ASP A 115 11.80 -28.90 1.29
C ASP A 115 10.78 -29.58 0.35
N THR A 116 9.91 -30.44 0.89
CA THR A 116 8.83 -31.10 0.14
C THR A 116 7.69 -30.14 -0.27
N THR A 117 7.46 -29.06 0.49
CA THR A 117 6.36 -28.11 0.27
C THR A 117 6.83 -26.71 -0.11
N ARG A 118 8.07 -26.36 0.24
CA ARG A 118 8.67 -25.05 -0.05
C ARG A 118 8.64 -24.69 -1.55
N PRO A 119 8.98 -25.58 -2.51
CA PRO A 119 8.98 -25.21 -3.93
C PRO A 119 7.60 -24.74 -4.43
N ALA A 120 6.53 -25.44 -4.03
CA ALA A 120 5.16 -25.06 -4.39
C ALA A 120 4.75 -23.73 -3.74
N ALA A 121 5.13 -23.51 -2.48
CA ALA A 121 4.86 -22.27 -1.77
C ALA A 121 5.62 -21.07 -2.36
N VAL A 122 6.88 -21.27 -2.78
CA VAL A 122 7.69 -20.27 -3.49
C VAL A 122 7.02 -19.90 -4.81
N ALA A 123 6.61 -20.88 -5.61
CA ALA A 123 5.91 -20.63 -6.87
C ALA A 123 4.58 -19.89 -6.65
N ALA A 124 3.81 -20.27 -5.63
CA ALA A 124 2.56 -19.58 -5.28
C ALA A 124 2.79 -18.15 -4.80
N PHE A 125 3.85 -17.91 -4.03
CA PHE A 125 4.26 -16.57 -3.59
C PHE A 125 4.66 -15.71 -4.79
N GLY A 126 5.55 -16.21 -5.65
CA GLY A 126 5.99 -15.51 -6.86
C GLY A 126 4.84 -15.16 -7.79
N LYS A 127 3.97 -16.13 -8.08
CA LYS A 127 2.75 -15.91 -8.87
C LYS A 127 1.86 -14.83 -8.28
N ARG A 128 1.70 -14.81 -6.95
CA ARG A 128 0.81 -13.87 -6.27
C ARG A 128 1.41 -12.48 -6.11
N TRP A 129 2.71 -12.32 -5.89
CA TRP A 129 3.31 -11.05 -5.48
C TRP A 129 4.32 -10.46 -6.47
N ALA A 130 5.03 -11.29 -7.23
CA ALA A 130 6.07 -10.83 -8.15
C ALA A 130 5.60 -10.81 -9.63
N SER A 131 4.71 -11.72 -10.05
CA SER A 131 4.29 -11.77 -11.46
C SER A 131 3.38 -10.61 -11.84
N GLY A 132 3.64 -9.92 -12.96
CA GLY A 132 2.74 -8.87 -13.47
C GLY A 132 2.70 -7.60 -12.62
N GLY A 133 3.68 -7.40 -11.72
CA GLY A 133 3.98 -6.14 -11.06
C GLY A 133 5.50 -5.98 -10.99
N SER A 134 5.98 -4.82 -10.56
CA SER A 134 7.40 -4.51 -10.38
C SER A 134 7.78 -4.23 -8.92
N PHE A 135 6.81 -4.16 -7.99
CA PHE A 135 7.09 -3.85 -6.59
C PHE A 135 7.98 -4.91 -5.92
N VAL A 136 7.76 -6.19 -6.21
CA VAL A 136 8.49 -7.32 -5.61
C VAL A 136 9.30 -8.03 -6.68
N GLN A 137 10.59 -8.22 -6.43
CA GLN A 137 11.45 -9.09 -7.20
C GLN A 137 11.94 -10.24 -6.32
N LEU A 138 11.98 -11.44 -6.88
CA LEU A 138 12.44 -12.64 -6.17
C LEU A 138 13.73 -13.12 -6.80
N THR A 139 14.75 -13.33 -5.96
CA THR A 139 16.09 -13.77 -6.35
C THR A 139 16.52 -14.93 -5.44
N ASP A 140 16.30 -16.17 -5.89
CA ASP A 140 16.55 -17.44 -5.16
C ASP A 140 15.99 -17.51 -3.74
N THR A 141 16.67 -16.87 -2.79
CA THR A 141 16.34 -16.83 -1.35
C THR A 141 16.01 -15.41 -0.86
N ARG A 142 16.16 -14.40 -1.70
CA ARG A 142 15.97 -12.99 -1.38
C ARG A 142 14.71 -12.44 -2.01
N ILE A 143 14.18 -11.42 -1.34
CA ILE A 143 13.07 -10.60 -1.79
C ILE A 143 13.57 -9.16 -1.83
N ASP A 144 13.52 -8.57 -3.02
CA ASP A 144 13.94 -7.20 -3.28
C ASP A 144 12.70 -6.35 -3.59
N PHE A 145 12.74 -5.07 -3.22
CA PHE A 145 11.63 -4.15 -3.43
C PHE A 145 12.05 -2.97 -4.29
N THR A 146 11.21 -2.62 -5.25
CA THR A 146 11.41 -1.42 -6.07
C THR A 146 11.09 -0.18 -5.25
N ALA A 147 12.00 0.80 -5.26
CA ALA A 147 11.78 2.10 -4.64
C ALA A 147 10.54 2.77 -5.25
N VAL A 148 9.75 3.43 -4.41
CA VAL A 148 8.52 4.09 -4.84
C VAL A 148 8.75 5.60 -4.87
N SER A 149 8.34 6.27 -5.94
CA SER A 149 8.41 7.72 -6.11
C SER A 149 7.11 8.26 -6.68
N ASP A 150 6.84 9.54 -6.42
CA ASP A 150 5.68 10.26 -6.96
C ASP A 150 5.75 10.43 -8.48
N GLU A 151 6.94 10.34 -9.08
CA GLU A 151 7.17 10.49 -10.53
C GLU A 151 6.49 9.39 -11.36
N LEU A 152 6.13 8.25 -10.75
CA LEU A 152 5.41 7.17 -11.41
C LEU A 152 3.99 7.55 -11.86
N MET A 153 3.47 8.72 -11.47
CA MET A 153 2.16 9.23 -11.90
C MET A 153 2.14 9.84 -13.30
N PHE A 154 3.30 10.17 -13.90
CA PHE A 154 3.36 10.72 -15.26
C PHE A 154 4.25 9.85 -16.14
N PRO A 155 3.74 9.25 -17.24
CA PRO A 155 4.65 8.78 -18.28
C PRO A 155 5.47 9.98 -18.77
N PRO A 156 6.78 9.83 -19.03
CA PRO A 156 7.56 10.93 -19.59
C PRO A 156 6.89 11.37 -20.89
N SER A 157 6.52 12.65 -20.96
CA SER A 157 6.01 13.24 -22.18
C SER A 157 7.13 13.18 -23.21
N ILE A 158 6.98 12.31 -24.20
CA ILE A 158 7.89 12.27 -25.35
C ILE A 158 7.55 13.52 -26.18
N HIS A 159 8.52 14.41 -26.28
CA HIS A 159 8.50 15.61 -27.13
C HIS A 159 8.33 15.28 -28.61
#